data_AF-A0A2T1EFV5-F1
#
_entry.id   AF-A0A2T1EFV5-F1
#
_cell.length_a   1.000
_cell.length_b   1.000
_cell.length_c   1.000
_cell.angle_alpha   90.00
_cell.angle_beta   90.00
_cell.angle_gamma   90.00
#
_symmetry.space_group_name_H-M   'P 1'
#
loop_
_entity.id
_entity.type
_entity.pdbx_description
1 polymer ?
#
loop_
_entity_poly.entity_id
_entity_poly.type
_entity_poly.pdbx_seq_one_letter_code
_entity_poly.pdbx_strand_id
1 'polypeptide(L)'
;MNKENPTVSVIIPSHNRSSSLRRAMEALHSQTYPIDLMEVTVVADSCIDDTLAMLQEYKAPFKLQAIEVNCRSASIARNTGAAAATGELLLFLDDDIEAMPLLVESHVQAHSLRPGCAVMGPYPPKLQGGTRFFDVEVRAWWEEKFYQMSRSDHRFHYQDLLSGNLSLDAELFARLDGFDSAFGNCGGEDYEFGLRLLKADVSFVLAEGAVGYHYEHETNNLDRSFRRSRQEGRSDVLIGQRHPELRPTLHIKDYETPYSWIDKILVAVAFFWPAVVGWLAAGVRKSLDLLESLGMRGTWRWLRAKLRGYWYLRGVIDEIKSRSAISSFMQGGPARADLGGHEINIDLQQGWEAAENLLDAERPAGVYLYYDQLRVGHIFPQAGMEPLRGAHLRSILALYFAEPLARAIGVNGMPRTAEKIEEKPTVAFESYELAIND
;
A
#
# COMPACT_ATOMS: atom_id res chain seq x y z
N MET A 1 5.14 29.12 -0.57
CA MET A 1 6.48 29.53 -1.06
C MET A 1 7.21 28.23 -1.38
N ASN A 2 7.57 27.98 -2.63
CA ASN A 2 8.48 26.88 -2.97
C ASN A 2 9.85 27.24 -2.40
N LYS A 3 10.19 26.71 -1.22
CA LYS A 3 11.58 26.74 -0.76
C LYS A 3 12.30 25.69 -1.58
N GLU A 4 13.30 26.13 -2.35
CA GLU A 4 14.01 25.25 -3.29
C GLU A 4 14.67 24.04 -2.61
N ASN A 5 14.87 24.06 -1.28
CA ASN A 5 15.34 22.91 -0.50
C ASN A 5 14.79 22.95 0.95
N PRO A 6 13.72 22.19 1.29
CA PRO A 6 13.21 22.09 2.66
C PRO A 6 14.14 21.28 3.58
N THR A 7 14.18 21.59 4.87
CA THR A 7 14.90 20.74 5.83
C THR A 7 14.20 19.39 6.00
N VAL A 8 14.98 18.31 6.12
CA VAL A 8 14.48 16.93 6.23
C VAL A 8 14.92 16.29 7.53
N SER A 9 13.97 15.78 8.31
CA SER A 9 14.23 14.94 9.48
C SER A 9 13.99 13.48 9.14
N VAL A 10 15.06 12.70 9.03
CA VAL A 10 14.98 11.25 8.87
C VAL A 10 14.74 10.61 10.24
N ILE A 11 13.68 9.82 10.38
CA ILE A 11 13.27 9.19 11.64
C ILE A 11 13.41 7.69 11.50
N ILE A 12 14.29 7.10 12.31
CA ILE A 12 14.62 5.66 12.26
C ILE A 12 14.25 5.00 13.60
N PRO A 13 13.12 4.28 13.68
CA PRO A 13 12.84 3.43 14.84
C PRO A 13 13.74 2.18 14.79
N SER A 14 14.35 1.80 15.92
CA SER A 14 15.21 0.62 16.00
C SER A 14 15.01 -0.16 17.31
N HIS A 15 15.04 -1.49 17.21
CA HIS A 15 14.96 -2.41 18.36
C HIS A 15 15.90 -3.60 18.16
N ASN A 16 17.00 -3.65 18.93
CA ASN A 16 17.94 -4.77 18.96
C ASN A 16 18.54 -5.14 17.59
N ARG A 17 18.95 -4.15 16.81
CA ARG A 17 19.45 -4.31 15.44
C ARG A 17 20.66 -3.43 15.14
N SER A 18 21.59 -3.33 16.09
CA SER A 18 22.81 -2.49 15.99
C SER A 18 23.50 -2.56 14.62
N SER A 19 23.74 -3.76 14.08
CA SER A 19 24.41 -3.94 12.79
C SER A 19 23.57 -3.52 11.58
N SER A 20 22.25 -3.65 11.65
CA SER A 20 21.34 -3.22 10.58
C SER A 20 21.23 -1.71 10.55
N LEU A 21 20.97 -1.12 11.72
CA LEU A 21 20.90 0.33 11.91
C LEU A 21 22.19 1.00 11.44
N ARG A 22 23.36 0.44 11.78
CA ARG A 22 24.65 0.96 11.31
C ARG A 22 24.72 1.02 9.77
N ARG A 23 24.28 -0.02 9.07
CA ARG A 23 24.25 -0.03 7.59
C ARG A 23 23.28 1.00 7.03
N ALA A 24 22.08 1.11 7.62
CA ALA A 24 21.10 2.12 7.21
C ALA A 24 21.65 3.55 7.38
N MET A 25 22.33 3.83 8.51
CA MET A 25 22.98 5.13 8.73
C MET A 25 24.16 5.36 7.77
N GLU A 26 24.99 4.35 7.51
CA GLU A 26 26.08 4.44 6.54
C GLU A 26 25.57 4.73 5.12
N ALA A 27 24.42 4.16 4.73
CA ALA A 27 23.78 4.45 3.45
C ALA A 27 23.32 5.91 3.33
N LEU A 28 22.89 6.53 4.44
CA LEU A 28 22.53 7.95 4.48
C LEU A 28 23.73 8.89 4.29
N HIS A 29 24.97 8.42 4.42
CA HIS A 29 26.16 9.24 4.13
C HIS A 29 26.31 9.54 2.64
N SER A 30 25.73 8.70 1.78
CA SER A 30 25.90 8.77 0.33
C SER A 30 24.75 9.53 -0.36
N GLN A 31 23.92 10.25 0.40
CA GLN A 31 22.82 11.01 -0.18
C GLN A 31 23.33 12.18 -1.02
N THR A 32 22.66 12.44 -2.15
CA THR A 32 22.93 13.60 -3.01
C THR A 32 22.30 14.88 -2.47
N TYR A 33 21.30 14.76 -1.59
CA TYR A 33 20.69 15.89 -0.91
C TYR A 33 21.68 16.57 0.05
N PRO A 34 21.67 17.91 0.21
CA PRO A 34 22.62 18.60 1.08
C PRO A 34 22.55 18.10 2.53
N ILE A 35 23.65 17.55 3.02
CA ILE A 35 23.74 16.93 4.36
C ILE A 35 23.45 17.95 5.48
N ASP A 36 23.75 19.23 5.26
CA ASP A 36 23.46 20.33 6.19
C ASP A 36 21.97 20.66 6.31
N LEU A 37 21.14 20.20 5.36
CA LEU A 37 19.68 20.27 5.41
C LEU A 37 19.04 18.99 5.95
N MET A 38 19.85 18.01 6.35
CA MET A 38 19.41 16.75 6.91
C MET A 38 19.72 16.65 8.41
N GLU A 39 18.76 16.11 9.15
CA GLU A 39 19.00 15.56 10.46
C GLU A 39 18.45 14.14 10.55
N VAL A 40 19.04 13.32 11.41
CA VAL A 40 18.66 11.93 11.62
C VAL A 40 18.34 11.75 13.10
N THR A 41 17.12 11.33 13.39
CA THR A 41 16.67 10.96 14.73
C THR A 41 16.48 9.45 14.79
N VAL A 42 17.34 8.77 15.54
CA VAL A 42 17.21 7.35 15.83
C VAL A 42 16.47 7.17 17.15
N VAL A 43 15.38 6.42 17.12
CA VAL A 43 14.61 6.09 18.33
C VAL A 43 14.87 4.63 18.69
N ALA A 44 15.75 4.42 19.68
CA ALA A 44 16.10 3.11 20.21
C ALA A 44 15.06 2.67 21.24
N ASP A 45 14.20 1.73 20.88
CA ASP A 45 13.07 1.30 21.70
C ASP A 45 13.42 -0.01 22.42
N SER A 46 13.56 0.01 23.75
CA SER A 46 13.87 -1.17 24.58
C SER A 46 15.09 -1.98 24.09
N CYS A 47 16.13 -1.33 23.58
CA CYS A 47 17.35 -1.99 23.13
C CYS A 47 18.18 -2.52 24.32
N ILE A 48 18.65 -3.75 24.20
CA ILE A 48 19.53 -4.44 25.16
C ILE A 48 20.80 -4.99 24.50
N ASP A 49 20.91 -4.89 23.17
CA ASP A 49 22.11 -5.20 22.42
C ASP A 49 23.04 -3.97 22.34
N ASP A 50 24.04 -4.02 21.46
CA ASP A 50 25.03 -2.96 21.28
C ASP A 50 24.48 -1.70 20.60
N THR A 51 23.16 -1.57 20.37
CA THR A 51 22.57 -0.44 19.61
C THR A 51 22.89 0.91 20.24
N LEU A 52 22.73 1.04 21.56
CA LEU A 52 22.97 2.32 22.26
C LEU A 52 24.46 2.68 22.27
N ALA A 53 25.34 1.69 22.52
CA ALA A 53 26.79 1.90 22.47
C ALA A 53 27.25 2.30 21.06
N MET A 54 26.71 1.64 20.03
CA MET A 54 26.96 1.95 18.63
C MET A 54 26.58 3.40 18.31
N LEU A 55 25.41 3.87 18.75
CA LEU A 55 24.94 5.24 18.53
C LEU A 55 25.81 6.29 19.23
N GLN A 56 26.30 6.01 20.44
CA GLN A 56 27.18 6.92 21.18
C GLN A 56 28.54 7.12 20.49
N GLU A 57 29.06 6.08 19.85
CA GLU A 57 30.36 6.12 19.17
C GLU A 57 30.26 6.55 17.69
N TYR A 58 29.04 6.65 17.15
CA TYR A 58 28.82 6.89 15.73
C TYR A 58 29.18 8.33 15.35
N LYS A 59 30.05 8.48 14.34
CA LYS A 59 30.46 9.78 13.78
C LYS A 59 29.68 10.06 12.52
N ALA A 60 28.51 10.68 12.67
CA ALA A 60 27.64 11.06 11.57
C ALA A 60 28.13 12.35 10.87
N PRO A 61 27.97 12.45 9.53
CA PRO A 61 28.19 13.68 8.77
C PRO A 61 26.99 14.66 8.86
N PHE A 62 25.81 14.16 9.26
CA PHE A 62 24.59 14.91 9.52
C PHE A 62 24.39 15.13 11.03
N LYS A 63 23.45 16.01 11.39
CA LYS A 63 23.00 16.15 12.77
C LYS A 63 22.31 14.86 13.21
N LEU A 64 22.92 14.12 14.13
CA LEU A 64 22.39 12.87 14.69
C LEU A 64 21.84 13.12 16.10
N GLN A 65 20.62 12.65 16.35
CA GLN A 65 20.01 12.54 17.67
C GLN A 65 19.61 11.09 17.94
N ALA A 66 19.96 10.59 19.12
CA ALA A 66 19.48 9.29 19.61
C ALA A 66 18.51 9.51 20.77
N ILE A 67 17.35 8.86 20.73
CA ILE A 67 16.34 8.91 21.79
C ILE A 67 16.09 7.47 22.25
N GLU A 68 16.22 7.24 23.54
CA GLU A 68 15.88 5.94 24.14
C GLU A 68 14.44 5.97 24.67
N VAL A 69 13.66 4.96 24.31
CA VAL A 69 12.30 4.75 24.82
C VAL A 69 12.14 3.30 25.29
N ASN A 70 11.08 3.02 26.05
CA ASN A 70 10.80 1.67 26.54
C ASN A 70 9.32 1.34 26.34
N CYS A 71 8.91 1.28 25.07
CA CYS A 71 7.50 1.20 24.66
C CYS A 71 7.18 -0.10 23.91
N ARG A 72 8.18 -0.70 23.24
CA ARG A 72 8.02 -1.83 22.30
C ARG A 72 6.91 -1.58 21.27
N SER A 73 6.95 -0.41 20.64
CA SER A 73 5.94 0.05 19.70
C SER A 73 6.57 0.91 18.60
N ALA A 74 6.47 0.43 17.35
CA ALA A 74 6.92 1.18 16.18
C ALA A 74 6.17 2.52 16.04
N SER A 75 4.86 2.54 16.28
CA SER A 75 4.03 3.76 16.25
C SER A 75 4.52 4.81 17.25
N ILE A 76 4.76 4.41 18.51
CA ILE A 76 5.25 5.33 19.55
C ILE A 76 6.67 5.78 19.23
N ALA A 77 7.54 4.89 18.75
CA ALA A 77 8.90 5.25 18.36
C ALA A 77 8.91 6.28 17.21
N ARG A 78 8.11 6.06 16.15
CA ARG A 78 7.96 7.01 15.04
C ARG A 78 7.39 8.35 15.50
N ASN A 79 6.33 8.34 16.32
CA ASN A 79 5.76 9.57 16.88
C ASN A 79 6.76 10.33 17.77
N THR A 80 7.56 9.62 18.56
CA THR A 80 8.59 10.21 19.42
C THR A 80 9.67 10.90 18.58
N GLY A 81 10.12 10.24 17.51
CA GLY A 81 11.08 10.83 16.57
C GLY A 81 10.49 12.05 15.85
N ALA A 82 9.24 11.97 15.41
CA ALA A 82 8.52 13.07 14.78
C ALA A 82 8.33 14.28 15.71
N ALA A 83 8.09 14.04 17.00
CA ALA A 83 7.97 15.12 17.98
C ALA A 83 9.31 15.81 18.31
N ALA A 84 10.44 15.12 18.14
CA ALA A 84 11.77 15.67 18.32
C ALA A 84 12.35 16.31 17.05
N ALA A 85 11.79 15.98 15.89
CA ALA A 85 12.20 16.51 14.59
C ALA A 85 11.98 18.02 14.48
N THR A 86 12.88 18.68 13.76
CA THR A 86 12.87 20.12 13.47
C THR A 86 12.76 20.44 11.98
N GLY A 87 12.83 19.41 11.12
CA GLY A 87 12.70 19.50 9.68
C GLY A 87 11.28 19.81 9.23
N GLU A 88 11.17 20.49 8.09
CA GLU A 88 9.89 20.77 7.43
C GLU A 88 9.25 19.48 6.88
N LEU A 89 10.07 18.56 6.39
CA LEU A 89 9.66 17.23 5.96
C LEU A 89 10.10 16.17 6.97
N LEU A 90 9.19 15.27 7.32
CA LEU A 90 9.50 14.05 8.04
C LEU A 90 9.73 12.92 7.04
N LEU A 91 10.82 12.19 7.15
CA LEU A 91 11.10 10.97 6.37
C LEU A 91 11.26 9.80 7.32
N PHE A 92 10.24 8.95 7.42
CA PHE A 92 10.32 7.69 8.15
C PHE A 92 11.07 6.64 7.33
N LEU A 93 12.08 6.04 7.94
CA LEU A 93 12.93 5.03 7.32
C LEU A 93 13.16 3.87 8.30
N ASP A 94 12.85 2.64 7.91
CA ASP A 94 13.13 1.47 8.76
C ASP A 94 14.65 1.21 8.88
N ASP A 95 15.07 0.66 10.02
CA ASP A 95 16.48 0.43 10.38
C ASP A 95 17.20 -0.68 9.59
N ASP A 96 16.49 -1.32 8.66
CA ASP A 96 16.98 -2.35 7.75
C ASP A 96 16.91 -1.95 6.28
N ILE A 97 16.62 -0.69 5.99
CA ILE A 97 16.64 -0.13 4.65
C ILE A 97 17.97 0.55 4.35
N GLU A 98 18.68 0.01 3.36
CA GLU A 98 19.83 0.65 2.73
C GLU A 98 19.32 1.69 1.72
N ALA A 99 19.38 2.97 2.08
CA ALA A 99 18.96 4.08 1.24
C ALA A 99 19.90 4.25 0.03
N MET A 100 19.36 4.31 -1.20
CA MET A 100 20.16 4.65 -2.37
C MET A 100 20.48 6.16 -2.41
N PRO A 101 21.54 6.59 -3.12
CA PRO A 101 22.01 7.99 -3.09
C PRO A 101 20.96 9.06 -3.37
N LEU A 102 19.98 8.77 -4.23
CA LEU A 102 18.93 9.72 -4.62
C LEU A 102 17.70 9.68 -3.69
N LEU A 103 17.71 8.89 -2.61
CA LEU A 103 16.51 8.60 -1.83
C LEU A 103 15.87 9.88 -1.28
N VAL A 104 16.65 10.66 -0.53
CA VAL A 104 16.16 11.88 0.13
C VAL A 104 15.80 12.95 -0.91
N GLU A 105 16.64 13.14 -1.92
CA GLU A 105 16.40 14.10 -2.99
C GLU A 105 15.10 13.79 -3.76
N SER A 106 14.83 12.51 -4.03
CA SER A 106 13.62 12.09 -4.75
C SER A 106 12.34 12.34 -3.93
N HIS A 107 12.39 12.16 -2.61
CA HIS A 107 11.28 12.54 -1.73
C HIS A 107 11.04 14.05 -1.78
N VAL A 108 12.10 14.86 -1.67
CA VAL A 108 12.02 16.33 -1.73
C VAL A 108 11.47 16.81 -3.07
N GLN A 109 11.91 16.22 -4.19
CA GLN A 109 11.42 16.54 -5.52
C GLN A 109 9.92 16.23 -5.66
N ALA A 110 9.46 15.09 -5.13
CA ALA A 110 8.05 14.73 -5.15
C ALA A 110 7.18 15.73 -4.36
N HIS A 111 7.62 16.17 -3.17
CA HIS A 111 6.93 17.22 -2.40
C HIS A 111 6.94 18.58 -3.10
N SER A 112 8.02 18.90 -3.81
CA SER A 112 8.11 20.15 -4.59
C SER A 112 7.13 20.17 -5.77
N LEU A 113 6.93 19.02 -6.42
CA LEU A 113 5.96 18.86 -7.51
C LEU A 113 4.52 18.78 -6.99
N ARG A 114 4.32 18.21 -5.80
CA ARG A 114 3.01 18.02 -5.18
C ARG A 114 3.03 18.32 -3.68
N PRO A 115 2.89 19.59 -3.28
CA PRO A 115 2.83 19.97 -1.87
C PRO A 115 1.64 19.32 -1.14
N GLY A 116 1.79 19.02 0.15
CA GLY A 116 0.72 18.44 0.97
C GLY A 116 0.36 16.99 0.64
N CYS A 117 1.31 16.23 0.09
CA CYS A 117 1.12 14.82 -0.24
C CYS A 117 1.84 13.89 0.76
N ALA A 118 1.56 12.59 0.66
CA ALA A 118 2.35 11.55 1.31
C ALA A 118 3.14 10.80 0.23
N VAL A 119 4.47 10.79 0.35
CA VAL A 119 5.38 10.22 -0.65
C VAL A 119 5.95 8.92 -0.11
N MET A 120 5.82 7.85 -0.89
CA MET A 120 6.43 6.56 -0.61
C MET A 120 7.60 6.33 -1.57
N GLY A 121 8.66 5.71 -1.08
CA GLY A 121 9.75 5.22 -1.93
C GLY A 121 9.70 3.70 -2.07
N PRO A 122 10.15 3.11 -3.19
CA PRO A 122 10.31 1.66 -3.31
C PRO A 122 11.37 1.14 -2.33
N TYR A 123 11.13 -0.01 -1.68
CA TYR A 123 12.14 -0.68 -0.85
C TYR A 123 12.08 -2.22 -0.92
N PRO A 124 12.20 -2.81 -2.12
CA PRO A 124 12.08 -4.26 -2.25
C PRO A 124 13.23 -4.99 -1.51
N PRO A 125 13.00 -6.20 -0.98
CA PRO A 125 14.04 -7.00 -0.33
C PRO A 125 15.22 -7.27 -1.25
N LYS A 126 16.46 -7.08 -0.79
CA LYS A 126 17.64 -7.45 -1.56
C LYS A 126 17.84 -8.96 -1.49
N LEU A 127 17.84 -9.64 -2.63
CA LEU A 127 18.20 -11.05 -2.71
C LEU A 127 19.72 -11.19 -2.62
N GLN A 128 20.25 -11.99 -1.70
CA GLN A 128 21.67 -12.37 -1.69
C GLN A 128 21.83 -13.90 -1.84
N GLY A 129 23.07 -14.37 -1.70
CA GLY A 129 23.44 -15.77 -1.96
C GLY A 129 22.66 -16.75 -1.08
N GLY A 130 22.19 -17.87 -1.67
CA GLY A 130 21.39 -18.88 -0.97
C GLY A 130 19.88 -18.62 -1.00
N THR A 131 19.40 -17.84 -1.97
CA THR A 131 17.98 -17.49 -2.17
C THR A 131 17.06 -18.72 -2.18
N ARG A 132 16.06 -18.69 -1.30
CA ARG A 132 14.95 -19.66 -1.24
C ARG A 132 13.80 -19.24 -2.15
N PHE A 133 12.94 -20.18 -2.48
CA PHE A 133 11.71 -19.92 -3.24
C PHE A 133 10.81 -18.89 -2.54
N PHE A 134 10.73 -18.95 -1.21
CA PHE A 134 9.99 -17.95 -0.43
C PHE A 134 10.53 -16.52 -0.64
N ASP A 135 11.85 -16.36 -0.67
CA ASP A 135 12.50 -15.06 -0.82
C ASP A 135 12.15 -14.45 -2.19
N VAL A 136 12.14 -15.28 -3.24
CA VAL A 136 11.70 -14.87 -4.59
C VAL A 136 10.24 -14.46 -4.59
N GLU A 137 9.35 -15.18 -3.90
CA GLU A 137 7.93 -14.80 -3.83
C GLU A 137 7.72 -13.47 -3.10
N VAL A 138 8.44 -13.24 -2.00
CA VAL A 138 8.35 -11.98 -1.26
C VAL A 138 8.88 -10.84 -2.13
N ARG A 139 10.03 -11.02 -2.79
CA ARG A 139 10.61 -10.03 -3.71
C ARG A 139 9.64 -9.71 -4.85
N ALA A 140 9.10 -10.73 -5.52
CA ALA A 140 8.17 -10.55 -6.63
C ALA A 140 6.89 -9.81 -6.20
N TRP A 141 6.37 -10.09 -4.99
CA TRP A 141 5.22 -9.37 -4.45
C TRP A 141 5.52 -7.88 -4.22
N TRP A 142 6.68 -7.54 -3.67
CA TRP A 142 7.09 -6.14 -3.47
C TRP A 142 7.29 -5.42 -4.80
N GLU A 143 7.97 -6.05 -5.77
CA GLU A 143 8.17 -5.46 -7.10
C GLU A 143 6.84 -5.22 -7.81
N GLU A 144 5.93 -6.19 -7.78
CA GLU A 144 4.59 -6.03 -8.34
C GLU A 144 3.83 -4.90 -7.65
N LYS A 145 3.88 -4.81 -6.32
CA LYS A 145 3.20 -3.74 -5.57
C LYS A 145 3.72 -2.35 -5.99
N PHE A 146 5.03 -2.15 -6.02
CA PHE A 146 5.61 -0.87 -6.43
C PHE A 146 5.39 -0.58 -7.91
N TYR A 147 5.41 -1.60 -8.77
CA TYR A 147 5.06 -1.45 -10.18
C TYR A 147 3.61 -0.99 -10.36
N GLN A 148 2.66 -1.56 -9.62
CA GLN A 148 1.27 -1.09 -9.68
C GLN A 148 1.17 0.36 -9.21
N MET A 149 1.78 0.71 -8.08
CA MET A 149 1.79 2.07 -7.54
C MET A 149 2.48 3.11 -8.43
N SER A 150 3.39 2.71 -9.33
CA SER A 150 4.06 3.64 -10.25
C SER A 150 3.20 3.98 -11.47
N ARG A 151 2.13 3.23 -11.73
CA ARG A 151 1.26 3.51 -12.87
C ARG A 151 0.42 4.77 -12.61
N SER A 152 0.30 5.60 -13.64
CA SER A 152 -0.52 6.82 -13.56
C SER A 152 -2.01 6.55 -13.32
N ASP A 153 -2.49 5.36 -13.67
CA ASP A 153 -3.88 4.92 -13.50
C ASP A 153 -4.11 4.13 -12.21
N HIS A 154 -3.09 3.99 -11.36
CA HIS A 154 -3.25 3.36 -10.05
C HIS A 154 -4.19 4.19 -9.20
N ARG A 155 -5.17 3.51 -8.60
CA ARG A 155 -6.07 4.10 -7.62
C ARG A 155 -5.59 3.66 -6.24
N PHE A 156 -4.99 4.57 -5.50
CA PHE A 156 -4.39 4.26 -4.21
C PHE A 156 -5.43 3.76 -3.20
N HIS A 157 -5.03 2.71 -2.48
CA HIS A 157 -5.75 2.14 -1.35
C HIS A 157 -5.04 2.49 -0.04
N TYR A 158 -5.74 2.50 1.09
CA TYR A 158 -5.13 2.78 2.40
C TYR A 158 -3.99 1.81 2.74
N GLN A 159 -4.05 0.58 2.23
CA GLN A 159 -3.00 -0.44 2.40
C GLN A 159 -1.76 -0.20 1.51
N ASP A 160 -1.79 0.81 0.64
CA ASP A 160 -0.62 1.22 -0.12
C ASP A 160 0.30 2.11 0.69
N LEU A 161 -0.16 2.71 1.81
CA LEU A 161 0.74 3.46 2.69
C LEU A 161 1.73 2.52 3.36
N LEU A 162 3.01 2.78 3.11
CA LEU A 162 4.12 1.92 3.47
C LEU A 162 5.14 2.72 4.29
N SER A 163 5.03 2.65 5.62
CA SER A 163 5.77 3.53 6.55
C SER A 163 7.28 3.28 6.66
N GLY A 164 7.78 2.21 6.02
CA GLY A 164 9.21 1.90 6.02
C GLY A 164 10.04 2.86 5.17
N ASN A 165 9.44 3.52 4.19
CA ASN A 165 10.09 4.56 3.39
C ASN A 165 9.03 5.58 2.97
N LEU A 166 8.65 6.45 3.92
CA LEU A 166 7.52 7.36 3.81
C LEU A 166 7.92 8.77 4.22
N SER A 167 7.60 9.77 3.41
CA SER A 167 7.73 11.17 3.80
C SER A 167 6.45 11.97 3.64
N LEU A 168 6.32 12.99 4.50
CA LEU A 168 5.24 13.97 4.48
C LEU A 168 5.62 15.22 5.26
N ASP A 169 4.88 16.31 5.05
CA ASP A 169 5.03 17.55 5.80
C ASP A 169 4.84 17.30 7.31
N ALA A 170 5.73 17.87 8.13
CA ALA A 170 5.64 17.77 9.59
C ALA A 170 4.31 18.34 10.12
N GLU A 171 3.82 19.43 9.50
CA GLU A 171 2.52 20.03 9.83
C GLU A 171 1.35 19.08 9.51
N LEU A 172 1.40 18.39 8.36
CA LEU A 172 0.38 17.42 7.99
C LEU A 172 0.35 16.23 8.96
N PHE A 173 1.53 15.71 9.32
CA PHE A 173 1.65 14.62 10.30
C PHE A 173 1.07 15.02 11.67
N ALA A 174 1.42 16.21 12.16
CA ALA A 174 0.93 16.74 13.43
C ALA A 174 -0.58 17.01 13.39
N ARG A 175 -1.10 17.59 12.30
CA ARG A 175 -2.53 17.88 12.12
C ARG A 175 -3.40 16.62 12.22
N LEU A 176 -2.86 15.49 11.79
CA LEU A 176 -3.57 14.21 11.82
C LEU A 176 -3.29 13.38 13.08
N ASP A 177 -2.53 13.89 14.06
CA ASP A 177 -2.19 13.19 15.31
C ASP A 177 -1.26 11.96 15.13
N GLY A 178 -0.44 11.97 14.08
CA GLY A 178 0.58 10.94 13.84
C GLY A 178 0.03 9.51 13.71
N PHE A 179 0.84 8.50 14.07
CA PHE A 179 0.42 7.09 14.07
C PHE A 179 -0.39 6.74 15.33
N ASP A 180 -1.50 5.99 15.20
CA ASP A 180 -2.27 5.56 16.38
C ASP A 180 -1.46 4.55 17.22
N SER A 181 -1.10 4.96 18.44
CA SER A 181 -0.32 4.16 19.39
C SER A 181 -0.97 2.82 19.78
N ALA A 182 -2.29 2.67 19.61
CA ALA A 182 -3.00 1.42 19.88
C ALA A 182 -2.50 0.25 19.01
N PHE A 183 -1.93 0.54 17.83
CA PHE A 183 -1.39 -0.45 16.90
C PHE A 183 0.02 -0.95 17.25
N GLY A 184 0.65 -0.36 18.27
CA GLY A 184 2.07 -0.59 18.59
C GLY A 184 2.50 -2.05 18.73
N ASN A 185 1.60 -2.95 19.14
CA ASN A 185 1.90 -4.36 19.40
C ASN A 185 1.45 -5.32 18.29
N CYS A 186 0.72 -4.85 17.29
CA CYS A 186 0.14 -5.68 16.22
C CYS A 186 0.54 -5.24 14.81
N GLY A 187 1.12 -4.06 14.61
CA GLY A 187 1.37 -3.52 13.27
C GLY A 187 0.10 -2.97 12.63
N GLY A 188 0.16 -2.49 11.38
CA GLY A 188 -1.00 -1.93 10.66
C GLY A 188 -1.32 -0.48 11.01
N GLU A 189 -0.45 0.17 11.79
CA GLU A 189 -0.49 1.61 12.05
C GLU A 189 -0.34 2.44 10.78
N ASP A 190 0.39 1.92 9.79
CA ASP A 190 0.56 2.53 8.48
C ASP A 190 -0.74 2.49 7.68
N TYR A 191 -1.44 1.37 7.69
CA TYR A 191 -2.73 1.24 7.02
C TYR A 191 -3.79 2.14 7.65
N GLU A 192 -3.86 2.19 8.98
CA GLU A 192 -4.79 3.09 9.67
C GLU A 192 -4.47 4.57 9.40
N PHE A 193 -3.18 4.95 9.46
CA PHE A 193 -2.77 6.31 9.12
C PHE A 193 -3.04 6.64 7.65
N GLY A 194 -2.82 5.68 6.75
CA GLY A 194 -3.13 5.78 5.33
C GLY A 194 -4.61 6.07 5.08
N LEU A 195 -5.49 5.42 5.83
CA LEU A 195 -6.92 5.71 5.75
C LEU A 195 -7.25 7.14 6.19
N ARG A 196 -6.67 7.61 7.31
CA ARG A 196 -6.86 8.98 7.77
C ARG A 196 -6.35 10.01 6.76
N LEU A 197 -5.21 9.75 6.13
CA LEU A 197 -4.67 10.60 5.05
C LEU A 197 -5.64 10.68 3.87
N LEU A 198 -6.14 9.54 3.38
CA LEU A 198 -7.09 9.51 2.26
C LEU A 198 -8.42 10.22 2.60
N LYS A 199 -8.92 10.07 3.84
CA LYS A 199 -10.12 10.80 4.32
C LYS A 199 -9.90 12.31 4.40
N ALA A 200 -8.66 12.76 4.58
CA ALA A 200 -8.27 14.15 4.56
C ALA A 200 -7.93 14.66 3.13
N ASP A 201 -8.25 13.87 2.09
CA ASP A 201 -7.93 14.12 0.67
C ASP A 201 -6.42 14.38 0.41
N VAL A 202 -5.56 13.78 1.24
CA VAL A 202 -4.12 13.79 1.00
C VAL A 202 -3.81 12.84 -0.15
N SER A 203 -3.11 13.35 -1.16
CA SER A 203 -2.68 12.55 -2.30
C SER A 203 -1.51 11.65 -1.92
N PHE A 204 -1.54 10.42 -2.39
CA PHE A 204 -0.39 9.51 -2.34
C PHE A 204 0.45 9.64 -3.60
N VAL A 205 1.76 9.52 -3.44
CA VAL A 205 2.74 9.57 -4.54
C VAL A 205 3.77 8.47 -4.30
N LEU A 206 4.11 7.70 -5.33
CA LEU A 206 5.30 6.87 -5.33
C LEU A 206 6.44 7.64 -6.01
N ALA A 207 7.48 7.99 -5.25
CA ALA A 207 8.71 8.55 -5.82
C ALA A 207 9.60 7.40 -6.30
N GLU A 208 9.55 7.05 -7.59
CA GLU A 208 10.30 5.92 -8.15
C GLU A 208 11.82 6.03 -7.94
N GLY A 209 12.36 7.25 -7.89
CA GLY A 209 13.78 7.50 -7.59
C GLY A 209 14.15 7.32 -6.11
N ALA A 210 13.17 7.27 -5.20
CA ALA A 210 13.38 7.19 -3.77
C ALA A 210 13.67 5.75 -3.29
N VAL A 211 14.56 5.05 -3.99
CA VAL A 211 14.80 3.62 -3.80
C VAL A 211 15.60 3.34 -2.53
N GLY A 212 15.12 2.42 -1.72
CA GLY A 212 15.90 1.72 -0.69
C GLY A 212 15.95 0.22 -0.97
N TYR A 213 16.81 -0.51 -0.26
CA TYR A 213 16.81 -1.96 -0.28
C TYR A 213 16.77 -2.53 1.13
N HIS A 214 15.80 -3.41 1.37
CA HIS A 214 15.63 -4.05 2.67
C HIS A 214 16.61 -5.23 2.81
N TYR A 215 17.51 -5.19 3.82
CA TYR A 215 18.64 -6.13 3.97
C TYR A 215 18.36 -7.34 4.90
N GLU A 216 18.08 -8.46 4.23
CA GLU A 216 18.29 -9.90 4.51
C GLU A 216 18.11 -10.62 5.88
N HIS A 217 18.10 -10.03 7.08
CA HIS A 217 17.88 -10.89 8.30
C HIS A 217 16.42 -11.14 8.69
N GLU A 218 15.48 -10.52 7.96
CA GLU A 218 14.06 -10.50 8.34
C GLU A 218 13.17 -11.30 7.39
N THR A 219 13.55 -11.39 6.12
CA THR A 219 12.73 -11.94 5.04
C THR A 219 12.87 -13.45 4.87
N ASN A 220 13.86 -14.10 5.48
CA ASN A 220 14.17 -15.52 5.29
C ASN A 220 13.55 -16.43 6.35
N ASN A 221 12.43 -16.01 6.95
CA ASN A 221 11.81 -16.77 8.04
C ASN A 221 10.29 -16.87 7.88
N LEU A 222 9.82 -18.01 7.38
CA LEU A 222 8.41 -18.37 7.33
C LEU A 222 7.73 -18.25 8.71
N ASP A 223 8.43 -18.52 9.81
CA ASP A 223 7.88 -18.37 11.16
C ASP A 223 7.64 -16.90 11.51
N ARG A 224 8.51 -15.99 11.04
CA ARG A 224 8.28 -14.56 11.16
C ARG A 224 7.08 -14.12 10.32
N SER A 225 6.96 -14.61 9.08
CA SER A 225 5.79 -14.34 8.23
C SER A 225 4.49 -14.80 8.90
N PHE A 226 4.50 -15.92 9.62
CA PHE A 226 3.36 -16.41 10.38
C PHE A 226 3.08 -15.61 11.66
N ARG A 227 4.11 -15.14 12.36
CA ARG A 227 3.92 -14.17 13.47
C ARG A 227 3.31 -12.87 12.96
N ARG A 228 3.80 -12.34 11.83
CA ARG A 228 3.23 -11.16 11.16
C ARG A 228 1.78 -11.40 10.75
N SER A 229 1.46 -12.58 10.23
CA SER A 229 0.08 -12.91 9.89
C SER A 229 -0.87 -12.87 11.11
N ARG A 230 -0.41 -13.34 12.28
CA ARG A 230 -1.18 -13.24 13.52
C ARG A 230 -1.33 -11.79 13.99
N GLN A 231 -0.28 -11.01 13.84
CA GLN A 231 -0.27 -9.58 14.09
C GLN A 231 -1.28 -8.84 13.20
N GLU A 232 -1.26 -9.08 11.89
CA GLU A 232 -2.23 -8.57 10.91
C GLU A 232 -3.69 -8.88 11.31
N GLY A 233 -3.98 -10.10 11.77
CA GLY A 233 -5.32 -10.45 12.25
C GLY A 233 -5.79 -9.67 13.48
N ARG A 234 -4.87 -9.26 14.37
CA ARG A 234 -5.18 -8.37 15.49
C ARG A 234 -5.41 -6.94 15.00
N SER A 235 -4.55 -6.48 14.09
CA SER A 235 -4.63 -5.15 13.50
C SER A 235 -5.92 -4.92 12.73
N ASP A 236 -6.37 -5.88 11.92
CA ASP A 236 -7.64 -5.78 11.18
C ASP A 236 -8.83 -5.59 12.14
N VAL A 237 -8.82 -6.27 13.30
CA VAL A 237 -9.85 -6.05 14.32
C VAL A 237 -9.81 -4.61 14.83
N LEU A 238 -8.63 -4.09 15.17
CA LEU A 238 -8.47 -2.70 15.62
C LEU A 238 -8.87 -1.70 14.52
N ILE A 239 -8.46 -1.91 13.26
CA ILE A 239 -8.88 -1.09 12.12
C ILE A 239 -10.40 -1.08 12.03
N GLY A 240 -11.07 -2.23 12.06
CA GLY A 240 -12.54 -2.27 12.02
C GLY A 240 -13.23 -1.73 13.28
N GLN A 241 -12.53 -1.62 14.41
CA GLN A 241 -13.04 -0.90 15.59
C GLN A 241 -12.95 0.62 15.40
N ARG A 242 -11.81 1.13 14.89
CA ARG A 242 -11.60 2.55 14.59
C ARG A 242 -12.43 3.04 13.41
N HIS A 243 -12.61 2.17 12.42
CA HIS A 243 -13.21 2.44 11.13
C HIS A 243 -14.22 1.34 10.78
N PRO A 244 -15.41 1.34 11.40
CA PRO A 244 -16.45 0.33 11.18
C PRO A 244 -16.84 0.15 9.71
N GLU A 245 -16.69 1.20 8.91
CA GLU A 245 -16.95 1.20 7.49
C GLU A 245 -16.00 0.29 6.69
N LEU A 246 -14.80 0.00 7.19
CA LEU A 246 -13.89 -0.93 6.52
C LEU A 246 -14.22 -2.40 6.79
N ARG A 247 -15.07 -2.74 7.77
CA ARG A 247 -15.33 -4.14 8.16
C ARG A 247 -15.65 -5.07 6.98
N PRO A 248 -16.48 -4.68 5.98
CA PRO A 248 -16.76 -5.54 4.81
C PRO A 248 -15.56 -5.78 3.88
N THR A 249 -14.51 -4.98 4.00
CA THR A 249 -13.27 -5.09 3.22
C THR A 249 -12.20 -5.93 3.92
N LEU A 250 -12.27 -6.07 5.25
CA LEU A 250 -11.28 -6.80 6.04
C LEU A 250 -11.31 -8.31 5.75
N HIS A 251 -10.16 -8.96 5.89
CA HIS A 251 -10.05 -10.42 5.71
C HIS A 251 -10.79 -11.23 6.78
N ILE A 252 -11.28 -10.58 7.83
CA ILE A 252 -12.11 -11.20 8.88
C ILE A 252 -13.37 -11.88 8.27
N LYS A 253 -13.96 -11.28 7.22
CA LYS A 253 -15.14 -11.83 6.54
C LYS A 253 -14.94 -13.24 5.98
N ASP A 254 -13.72 -13.54 5.52
CA ASP A 254 -13.38 -14.81 4.90
C ASP A 254 -13.50 -15.98 5.90
N TYR A 255 -13.46 -15.67 7.21
CA TYR A 255 -13.59 -16.63 8.31
C TYR A 255 -14.99 -16.62 8.95
N GLU A 256 -15.75 -15.54 8.79
CA GLU A 256 -17.18 -15.51 9.14
C GLU A 256 -17.97 -16.46 8.23
N THR A 257 -17.73 -16.37 6.92
CA THR A 257 -18.37 -17.21 5.89
C THR A 257 -17.32 -17.96 5.04
N PRO A 258 -16.71 -19.04 5.57
CA PRO A 258 -15.64 -19.74 4.86
C PRO A 258 -16.11 -20.40 3.57
N TYR A 259 -15.41 -20.12 2.47
CA TYR A 259 -15.74 -20.60 1.14
C TYR A 259 -15.55 -22.11 0.97
N SER A 260 -14.46 -22.69 1.52
CA SER A 260 -14.13 -24.11 1.33
C SER A 260 -14.42 -24.96 2.57
N TRP A 261 -14.65 -26.26 2.37
CA TRP A 261 -14.84 -27.21 3.47
C TRP A 261 -13.60 -27.32 4.37
N ILE A 262 -12.40 -27.17 3.80
CA ILE A 262 -11.12 -27.15 4.54
C ILE A 262 -11.07 -25.93 5.44
N ASP A 263 -11.48 -24.76 4.95
CA ASP A 263 -11.51 -23.53 5.76
C ASP A 263 -12.53 -23.61 6.88
N LYS A 264 -13.69 -24.26 6.65
CA LYS A 264 -14.67 -24.55 7.71
C LYS A 264 -14.07 -25.40 8.82
N ILE A 265 -13.28 -26.43 8.47
CA ILE A 265 -12.56 -27.25 9.45
C ILE A 265 -11.50 -26.41 10.17
N LEU A 266 -10.65 -25.67 9.45
CA LEU A 266 -9.61 -24.83 10.04
C LEU A 266 -10.21 -23.83 11.04
N VAL A 267 -11.30 -23.16 10.69
CA VAL A 267 -12.03 -22.25 11.58
C VAL A 267 -12.54 -23.01 12.80
N ALA A 268 -13.23 -24.14 12.63
CA ALA A 268 -13.77 -24.91 13.75
C ALA A 268 -12.66 -25.36 14.72
N VAL A 269 -11.60 -25.99 14.21
CA VAL A 269 -10.54 -26.53 15.07
C VAL A 269 -9.69 -25.42 15.70
N ALA A 270 -9.52 -24.26 15.04
CA ALA A 270 -8.84 -23.10 15.64
C ALA A 270 -9.55 -22.57 16.89
N PHE A 271 -10.90 -22.61 16.92
CA PHE A 271 -11.68 -22.22 18.10
C PHE A 271 -11.72 -23.31 19.17
N PHE A 272 -11.95 -24.57 18.78
CA PHE A 272 -12.16 -25.64 19.76
C PHE A 272 -10.84 -26.18 20.33
N TRP A 273 -9.83 -26.44 19.50
CA TRP A 273 -8.58 -27.10 19.91
C TRP A 273 -7.31 -26.31 19.51
N PRO A 274 -7.16 -25.05 19.96
CA PRO A 274 -6.06 -24.16 19.54
C PRO A 274 -4.66 -24.70 19.84
N ALA A 275 -4.48 -25.48 20.92
CA ALA A 275 -3.19 -26.08 21.27
C ALA A 275 -2.80 -27.22 20.31
N VAL A 276 -3.77 -28.09 19.97
CA VAL A 276 -3.57 -29.21 19.05
C VAL A 276 -3.24 -28.71 17.65
N VAL A 277 -3.98 -27.70 17.18
CA VAL A 277 -3.71 -27.09 15.86
C VAL A 277 -2.38 -26.35 15.85
N GLY A 278 -2.00 -25.70 16.96
CA GLY A 278 -0.68 -25.06 17.07
C GLY A 278 0.47 -26.07 16.89
N TRP A 279 0.36 -27.24 17.53
CA TRP A 279 1.34 -28.32 17.37
C TRP A 279 1.36 -28.88 15.94
N LEU A 280 0.18 -29.14 15.36
CA LEU A 280 0.07 -29.59 13.97
C LEU A 280 0.65 -28.55 13.00
N ALA A 281 0.34 -27.27 13.18
CA ALA A 281 0.84 -26.18 12.36
C ALA A 281 2.38 -26.09 12.41
N ALA A 282 3.00 -26.32 13.57
CA ALA A 282 4.45 -26.39 13.70
C ALA A 282 5.05 -27.59 12.94
N GLY A 283 4.36 -28.74 12.94
CA GLY A 283 4.74 -29.90 12.12
C GLY A 283 4.62 -29.63 10.62
N VAL A 284 3.49 -29.05 10.19
CA VAL A 284 3.20 -28.66 8.80
C VAL A 284 4.15 -27.56 8.32
N ARG A 285 4.59 -26.65 9.18
CA ARG A 285 5.62 -25.65 8.86
C ARG A 285 6.93 -26.28 8.41
N LYS A 286 7.36 -27.38 9.03
CA LYS A 286 8.60 -28.09 8.63
C LYS A 286 8.46 -28.78 7.28
N SER A 287 7.25 -29.20 6.88
CA SER A 287 7.05 -29.81 5.57
C SER A 287 7.18 -28.80 4.42
N LEU A 288 7.04 -27.50 4.67
CA LEU A 288 7.30 -26.47 3.66
C LEU A 288 8.76 -26.48 3.19
N ASP A 289 9.73 -26.64 4.10
CA ASP A 289 11.15 -26.70 3.72
C ASP A 289 11.43 -27.93 2.83
N LEU A 290 10.78 -29.07 3.15
CA LEU A 290 10.86 -30.29 2.34
C LEU A 290 10.20 -30.11 0.96
N LEU A 291 8.96 -29.60 0.91
CA LEU A 291 8.23 -29.37 -0.34
C LEU A 291 8.98 -28.41 -1.27
N GLU A 292 9.65 -27.42 -0.70
CA GLU A 292 10.51 -26.51 -1.44
C GLU A 292 11.72 -27.23 -2.04
N SER A 293 12.42 -28.05 -1.24
CA SER A 293 13.57 -28.85 -1.71
C SER A 293 13.19 -29.86 -2.81
N LEU A 294 11.95 -30.36 -2.78
CA LEU A 294 11.38 -31.26 -3.79
C LEU A 294 10.82 -30.52 -5.01
N GLY A 295 10.87 -29.18 -5.03
CA GLY A 295 10.33 -28.38 -6.14
C GLY A 295 8.80 -28.38 -6.24
N MET A 296 8.07 -28.84 -5.21
CA MET A 296 6.60 -28.96 -5.19
C MET A 296 5.91 -27.61 -4.92
N ARG A 297 6.19 -26.61 -5.75
CA ARG A 297 5.81 -25.20 -5.55
C ARG A 297 4.30 -24.96 -5.44
N GLY A 298 3.47 -25.70 -6.18
CA GLY A 298 2.01 -25.57 -6.12
C GLY A 298 1.44 -25.99 -4.75
N THR A 299 1.82 -27.18 -4.28
CA THR A 299 1.43 -27.68 -2.96
C THR A 299 2.01 -26.82 -1.85
N TRP A 300 3.26 -26.37 -2.00
CA TRP A 300 3.92 -25.47 -1.07
C TRP A 300 3.13 -24.16 -0.90
N ARG A 301 2.71 -23.53 -2.02
CA ARG A 301 1.93 -22.27 -2.01
C ARG A 301 0.59 -22.46 -1.30
N TRP A 302 -0.12 -23.52 -1.66
CA TRP A 302 -1.40 -23.85 -1.05
C TRP A 302 -1.29 -24.06 0.46
N LEU A 303 -0.29 -24.84 0.90
CA LEU A 303 -0.09 -25.15 2.31
C LEU A 303 0.34 -23.91 3.12
N ARG A 304 1.25 -23.10 2.56
CA ARG A 304 1.64 -21.81 3.13
C ARG A 304 0.45 -20.87 3.29
N ALA A 305 -0.45 -20.81 2.30
CA ALA A 305 -1.66 -20.00 2.39
C ALA A 305 -2.58 -20.47 3.53
N LYS A 306 -2.74 -21.78 3.73
CA LYS A 306 -3.53 -22.32 4.87
C LYS A 306 -2.89 -22.03 6.23
N LEU A 307 -1.57 -22.16 6.34
CA LEU A 307 -0.86 -21.80 7.57
C LEU A 307 -0.98 -20.31 7.87
N ARG A 308 -0.82 -19.44 6.85
CA ARG A 308 -1.04 -18.00 7.00
C ARG A 308 -2.46 -17.72 7.48
N GLY A 309 -3.47 -18.27 6.82
CA GLY A 309 -4.87 -18.06 7.22
C GLY A 309 -5.17 -18.54 8.64
N TYR A 310 -4.58 -19.66 9.07
CA TYR A 310 -4.67 -20.11 10.46
C TYR A 310 -4.07 -19.10 11.44
N TRP A 311 -2.85 -18.62 11.20
CA TRP A 311 -2.21 -17.66 12.10
C TRP A 311 -2.91 -16.31 12.11
N TYR A 312 -3.39 -15.84 10.96
CA TYR A 312 -4.28 -14.67 10.87
C TYR A 312 -5.53 -14.84 11.74
N LEU A 313 -6.25 -15.95 11.59
CA LEU A 313 -7.44 -16.22 12.40
C LEU A 313 -7.10 -16.29 13.89
N ARG A 314 -5.94 -16.82 14.28
CA ARG A 314 -5.48 -16.78 15.68
C ARG A 314 -5.32 -15.35 16.19
N GLY A 315 -4.87 -14.43 15.34
CA GLY A 315 -4.81 -13.00 15.65
C GLY A 315 -6.18 -12.41 15.90
N VAL A 316 -7.13 -12.68 14.99
CA VAL A 316 -8.53 -12.27 15.16
C VAL A 316 -9.12 -12.82 16.46
N ILE A 317 -8.87 -14.09 16.79
CA ILE A 317 -9.35 -14.74 18.02
C ILE A 317 -8.71 -14.14 19.27
N ASP A 318 -7.46 -13.67 19.20
CA ASP A 318 -6.81 -13.02 20.33
C ASP A 318 -7.54 -11.73 20.74
N GLU A 319 -8.17 -11.02 19.79
CA GLU A 319 -8.97 -9.83 20.07
C GLU A 319 -10.46 -10.16 20.25
N ILE A 320 -11.05 -10.91 19.31
CA ILE A 320 -12.46 -11.31 19.26
C ILE A 320 -12.56 -12.79 19.70
N LYS A 321 -12.67 -12.99 21.02
CA LYS A 321 -12.55 -14.29 21.71
C LYS A 321 -13.51 -15.40 21.27
N SER A 322 -14.57 -15.11 20.50
CA SER A 322 -15.58 -16.09 20.12
C SER A 322 -16.10 -15.91 18.69
N ARG A 323 -16.58 -17.00 18.10
CA ARG A 323 -17.14 -17.00 16.73
C ARG A 323 -18.41 -16.15 16.63
N SER A 324 -19.26 -16.15 17.65
CA SER A 324 -20.45 -15.27 17.67
C SER A 324 -20.06 -13.80 17.71
N ALA A 325 -19.01 -13.45 18.45
CA ALA A 325 -18.50 -12.08 18.50
C ALA A 325 -17.90 -11.64 17.16
N ILE A 326 -17.30 -12.54 16.37
CA ILE A 326 -16.87 -12.22 14.99
C ILE A 326 -18.08 -11.81 14.14
N SER A 327 -19.16 -12.58 14.18
CA SER A 327 -20.35 -12.23 13.39
C SER A 327 -21.00 -10.93 13.87
N SER A 328 -21.11 -10.71 15.18
CA SER A 328 -21.59 -9.43 15.72
C SER A 328 -20.68 -8.25 15.34
N PHE A 329 -19.36 -8.45 15.31
CA PHE A 329 -18.41 -7.44 14.86
C PHE A 329 -18.65 -7.08 13.40
N MET A 330 -18.76 -8.08 12.51
CA MET A 330 -19.01 -7.87 11.08
C MET A 330 -20.36 -7.19 10.82
N GLN A 331 -21.42 -7.59 11.55
CA GLN A 331 -22.75 -6.98 11.47
C GLN A 331 -22.80 -5.51 11.94
N GLY A 332 -21.84 -5.10 12.78
CA GLY A 332 -21.75 -3.70 13.22
C GLY A 332 -21.11 -2.75 12.19
N GLY A 333 -20.71 -3.26 11.03
CA GLY A 333 -20.30 -2.45 9.87
C GLY A 333 -21.45 -2.25 8.87
N PRO A 334 -21.26 -1.44 7.82
CA PRO A 334 -22.24 -1.30 6.75
C PRO A 334 -22.44 -2.62 6.01
N ALA A 335 -23.63 -2.82 5.43
CA ALA A 335 -23.98 -4.08 4.76
C ALA A 335 -23.09 -4.41 3.54
N ARG A 336 -22.42 -3.41 2.98
CA ARG A 336 -21.55 -3.51 1.83
C ARG A 336 -20.38 -2.53 1.94
N ALA A 337 -19.35 -2.77 1.14
CA ALA A 337 -18.13 -1.96 1.07
C ALA A 337 -18.32 -0.63 0.29
N ASP A 338 -19.48 -0.43 -0.35
CA ASP A 338 -19.85 0.84 -0.98
C ASP A 338 -20.43 1.78 0.07
N LEU A 339 -19.54 2.57 0.67
CA LEU A 339 -19.84 3.41 1.84
C LEU A 339 -20.70 4.65 1.57
N GLY A 340 -21.24 4.77 0.36
CA GLY A 340 -21.71 6.05 -0.14
C GLY A 340 -20.58 7.07 -0.26
N GLY A 341 -20.93 8.24 -0.76
CA GLY A 341 -20.00 9.28 -1.14
C GLY A 341 -20.63 10.10 -2.26
N HIS A 342 -19.98 11.20 -2.64
CA HIS A 342 -20.43 11.97 -3.80
C HIS A 342 -20.30 11.10 -5.06
N GLU A 343 -21.41 10.88 -5.74
CA GLU A 343 -21.47 10.14 -6.99
C GLU A 343 -21.99 11.04 -8.10
N ILE A 344 -21.43 10.87 -9.30
CA ILE A 344 -21.77 11.69 -10.46
C ILE A 344 -22.15 10.84 -11.64
N ASN A 345 -22.86 11.46 -12.58
CA ASN A 345 -23.18 10.87 -13.87
C ASN A 345 -22.21 11.43 -14.91
N ILE A 346 -21.57 10.54 -15.66
CA ILE A 346 -20.69 10.92 -16.77
C ILE A 346 -21.28 10.38 -18.06
N ASP A 347 -21.50 11.28 -19.01
CA ASP A 347 -21.83 10.92 -20.39
C ASP A 347 -20.55 10.88 -21.23
N LEU A 348 -20.13 9.67 -21.56
CA LEU A 348 -18.94 9.39 -22.36
C LEU A 348 -19.08 9.84 -23.82
N GLN A 349 -20.30 10.14 -24.30
CA GLN A 349 -20.51 10.68 -25.65
C GLN A 349 -19.91 12.09 -25.79
N GLN A 350 -19.75 12.83 -24.68
CA GLN A 350 -19.13 14.16 -24.64
C GLN A 350 -17.62 14.13 -24.88
N GLY A 351 -17.00 12.95 -24.92
CA GLY A 351 -15.58 12.76 -25.18
C GLY A 351 -14.80 12.37 -23.92
N TRP A 352 -13.66 11.69 -24.14
CA TRP A 352 -12.83 11.13 -23.06
C TRP A 352 -12.25 12.22 -22.16
N GLU A 353 -11.68 13.27 -22.75
CA GLU A 353 -11.04 14.36 -22.00
C GLU A 353 -12.05 15.13 -21.15
N ALA A 354 -13.28 15.32 -21.64
CA ALA A 354 -14.34 15.97 -20.87
C ALA A 354 -14.70 15.14 -19.62
N ALA A 355 -14.83 13.83 -19.78
CA ALA A 355 -15.07 12.91 -18.67
C ALA A 355 -13.90 12.90 -17.67
N GLU A 356 -12.65 12.90 -18.16
CA GLU A 356 -11.45 12.92 -17.33
C GLU A 356 -11.34 14.22 -16.51
N ASN A 357 -11.54 15.36 -17.15
CA ASN A 357 -11.53 16.67 -16.50
C ASN A 357 -12.64 16.79 -15.45
N LEU A 358 -13.82 16.22 -15.71
CA LEU A 358 -14.92 16.20 -14.74
C LEU A 358 -14.57 15.36 -13.51
N LEU A 359 -13.92 14.21 -13.68
CA LEU A 359 -13.44 13.39 -12.56
C LEU A 359 -12.37 14.11 -11.74
N ASP A 360 -11.44 14.81 -12.38
CA ASP A 360 -10.40 15.56 -11.68
C ASP A 360 -10.97 16.76 -10.93
N ALA A 361 -12.02 17.40 -11.45
CA ALA A 361 -12.69 18.53 -10.80
C ALA A 361 -13.58 18.11 -9.62
N GLU A 362 -14.40 17.07 -9.78
CA GLU A 362 -15.39 16.67 -8.77
C GLU A 362 -14.87 15.64 -7.77
N ARG A 363 -13.80 14.91 -8.11
CA ARG A 363 -13.18 13.88 -7.25
C ARG A 363 -14.23 12.93 -6.63
N PRO A 364 -15.14 12.34 -7.40
CA PRO A 364 -16.25 11.58 -6.85
C PRO A 364 -15.77 10.24 -6.26
N ALA A 365 -16.51 9.71 -5.29
CA ALA A 365 -16.24 8.38 -4.75
C ALA A 365 -16.67 7.26 -5.73
N GLY A 366 -17.76 7.51 -6.47
CA GLY A 366 -18.35 6.59 -7.45
C GLY A 366 -18.94 7.32 -8.65
N VAL A 367 -19.16 6.60 -9.75
CA VAL A 367 -19.56 7.20 -11.04
C VAL A 367 -20.50 6.28 -11.78
N TYR A 368 -21.65 6.81 -12.20
CA TYR A 368 -22.48 6.17 -13.20
C TYR A 368 -22.01 6.58 -14.60
N LEU A 369 -21.68 5.58 -15.41
CA LEU A 369 -21.19 5.77 -16.77
C LEU A 369 -22.32 5.57 -17.76
N TYR A 370 -22.57 6.60 -18.56
CA TYR A 370 -23.54 6.62 -19.64
C TYR A 370 -22.85 6.91 -20.96
N TYR A 371 -23.52 6.55 -22.05
CA TYR A 371 -23.18 6.95 -23.40
C TYR A 371 -24.48 7.39 -24.07
N ASP A 372 -24.71 8.70 -24.08
CA ASP A 372 -26.03 9.30 -24.32
C ASP A 372 -27.08 8.68 -23.34
N GLN A 373 -28.12 7.99 -23.83
CA GLN A 373 -29.14 7.39 -22.97
C GLN A 373 -28.80 5.97 -22.48
N LEU A 374 -27.72 5.37 -22.97
CA LEU A 374 -27.36 3.98 -22.66
C LEU A 374 -26.45 3.91 -21.44
N ARG A 375 -26.84 3.12 -20.43
CA ARG A 375 -26.00 2.86 -19.26
C ARG A 375 -24.87 1.90 -19.65
N VAL A 376 -23.63 2.38 -19.53
CA VAL A 376 -22.41 1.59 -19.75
C VAL A 376 -22.04 0.81 -18.49
N GLY A 377 -22.11 1.46 -17.33
CA GLY A 377 -21.63 0.86 -16.10
C GLY A 377 -21.83 1.72 -14.86
N HIS A 378 -21.36 1.22 -13.73
CA HIS A 378 -21.32 1.93 -12.46
C HIS A 378 -20.06 1.54 -11.71
N ILE A 379 -19.22 2.52 -11.44
CA ILE A 379 -18.06 2.39 -10.57
C ILE A 379 -18.53 2.72 -9.16
N PHE A 380 -18.66 1.70 -8.33
CA PHE A 380 -19.12 1.87 -6.95
C PHE A 380 -18.08 2.62 -6.11
N PRO A 381 -18.52 3.45 -5.14
CA PRO A 381 -17.68 3.89 -4.04
C PRO A 381 -16.99 2.71 -3.37
N GLN A 382 -15.73 2.87 -2.98
CA GLN A 382 -14.97 1.82 -2.31
C GLN A 382 -14.32 2.37 -1.06
N ALA A 383 -14.61 1.73 0.07
CA ALA A 383 -14.02 2.07 1.35
C ALA A 383 -12.48 2.05 1.31
N GLY A 384 -11.85 3.11 1.80
CA GLY A 384 -10.39 3.19 1.91
C GLY A 384 -9.65 3.29 0.58
N MET A 385 -10.34 3.55 -0.52
CA MET A 385 -9.72 3.96 -1.79
C MET A 385 -9.71 5.48 -1.89
N GLU A 386 -8.73 6.04 -2.59
CA GLU A 386 -8.81 7.45 -2.97
C GLU A 386 -10.05 7.72 -3.85
N PRO A 387 -10.58 8.94 -3.86
CA PRO A 387 -11.61 9.32 -4.82
C PRO A 387 -11.12 9.16 -6.27
N LEU A 388 -12.05 9.02 -7.21
CA LEU A 388 -11.71 8.84 -8.63
C LEU A 388 -11.05 10.10 -9.21
N ARG A 389 -10.22 9.88 -10.23
CA ARG A 389 -9.54 10.90 -11.05
C ARG A 389 -9.66 10.53 -12.52
N GLY A 390 -9.43 11.49 -13.40
CA GLY A 390 -9.42 11.26 -14.85
C GLY A 390 -8.47 10.14 -15.24
N ALA A 391 -7.30 10.07 -14.61
CA ALA A 391 -6.29 9.05 -14.86
C ALA A 391 -6.79 7.60 -14.68
N HIS A 392 -7.82 7.37 -13.86
CA HIS A 392 -8.38 6.03 -13.62
C HIS A 392 -9.36 5.59 -14.72
N LEU A 393 -9.97 6.52 -15.45
CA LEU A 393 -11.17 6.26 -16.25
C LEU A 393 -10.89 5.26 -17.37
N ARG A 394 -9.88 5.49 -18.21
CA ARG A 394 -9.63 4.67 -19.40
C ARG A 394 -9.32 3.23 -19.04
N SER A 395 -8.51 3.01 -18.02
CA SER A 395 -8.14 1.67 -17.58
C SER A 395 -9.33 0.93 -16.98
N ILE A 396 -10.18 1.61 -16.21
CA ILE A 396 -11.42 1.02 -15.69
C ILE A 396 -12.36 0.65 -16.85
N LEU A 397 -12.52 1.53 -17.84
CA LEU A 397 -13.32 1.25 -19.04
C LEU A 397 -12.78 0.04 -19.80
N ALA A 398 -11.47 -0.02 -20.04
CA ALA A 398 -10.84 -1.11 -20.77
C ALA A 398 -10.95 -2.46 -20.05
N LEU A 399 -10.79 -2.49 -18.72
CA LEU A 399 -10.77 -3.73 -17.95
C LEU A 399 -12.17 -4.25 -17.61
N TYR A 400 -13.13 -3.36 -17.30
CA TYR A 400 -14.41 -3.74 -16.72
C TYR A 400 -15.63 -3.40 -17.58
N PHE A 401 -15.52 -2.42 -18.48
CA PHE A 401 -16.68 -1.90 -19.23
C PHE A 401 -16.48 -1.88 -20.75
N ALA A 402 -15.47 -2.56 -21.29
CA ALA A 402 -15.14 -2.51 -22.72
C ALA A 402 -16.29 -3.03 -23.59
N GLU A 403 -16.90 -4.16 -23.23
CA GLU A 403 -18.03 -4.75 -23.96
C GLU A 403 -19.31 -3.89 -23.92
N PRO A 404 -19.82 -3.43 -22.75
CA PRO A 404 -20.99 -2.56 -22.72
C PRO A 404 -20.73 -1.21 -23.39
N LEU A 405 -19.52 -0.65 -23.29
CA LEU A 405 -19.13 0.58 -23.99
C LEU A 405 -19.13 0.39 -25.51
N ALA A 406 -18.52 -0.69 -26.01
CA ALA A 406 -18.51 -1.00 -27.44
C ALA A 406 -19.93 -1.18 -28.00
N ARG A 407 -20.83 -1.82 -27.25
CA ARG A 407 -22.26 -1.92 -27.61
C ARG A 407 -22.91 -0.55 -27.71
N ALA A 408 -22.70 0.32 -26.73
CA ALA A 408 -23.31 1.65 -26.72
C ALA A 408 -22.81 2.53 -27.88
N ILE A 409 -21.51 2.49 -28.19
CA ILE A 409 -20.91 3.16 -29.35
C ILE A 409 -21.48 2.60 -30.67
N GLY A 410 -21.66 1.28 -30.75
CA GLY A 410 -22.26 0.64 -31.92
C GLY A 410 -23.68 1.09 -32.22
N VAL A 411 -24.46 1.47 -31.19
CA VAL A 411 -25.83 1.98 -31.33
C VAL A 411 -25.86 3.50 -31.58
N ASN A 412 -25.07 4.26 -30.82
CA ASN A 412 -25.17 5.73 -30.77
C ASN A 412 -24.05 6.47 -31.51
N GLY A 413 -23.21 5.75 -32.26
CA GLY A 413 -22.09 6.31 -33.02
C GLY A 413 -20.85 6.61 -32.17
N MET A 414 -19.76 7.06 -32.81
CA MET A 414 -18.49 7.38 -32.15
C MET A 414 -18.57 8.62 -31.24
N PRO A 415 -17.71 8.73 -30.21
CA PRO A 415 -17.72 9.87 -29.29
C PRO A 415 -17.48 11.18 -30.05
N ARG A 416 -18.01 12.29 -29.54
CA ARG A 416 -17.69 13.61 -30.10
C ARG A 416 -16.20 13.87 -29.89
N THR A 417 -15.43 13.94 -30.99
CA THR A 417 -14.05 14.40 -30.93
C THR A 417 -14.04 15.91 -30.74
N ALA A 418 -13.10 16.43 -29.94
CA ALA A 418 -12.90 17.87 -29.76
C ALA A 418 -12.43 18.57 -31.07
N GLU A 419 -12.04 17.82 -32.09
CA GLU A 419 -11.73 18.35 -33.41
C GLU A 419 -12.96 18.34 -34.33
N LYS A 420 -13.18 19.48 -34.99
CA LYS A 420 -14.02 19.57 -36.19
C LYS A 420 -13.55 18.49 -37.15
N ILE A 421 -14.45 17.58 -37.49
CA ILE A 421 -14.30 16.73 -38.67
C ILE A 421 -14.15 17.71 -39.84
N GLU A 422 -12.93 17.91 -40.36
CA GLU A 422 -12.78 18.50 -41.70
C GLU A 422 -13.64 17.68 -42.64
N GLU A 423 -14.58 18.33 -43.31
CA GLU A 423 -15.43 17.71 -44.31
C GLU A 423 -14.52 16.91 -45.26
N LYS A 424 -14.72 15.59 -45.32
CA LYS A 424 -14.04 14.75 -46.31
C LYS A 424 -14.22 15.42 -47.67
N PRO A 425 -13.15 15.63 -48.46
CA PRO A 425 -13.31 16.13 -49.81
C PRO A 425 -14.18 15.13 -50.57
N THR A 426 -15.28 15.63 -51.10
CA THR A 426 -16.19 14.87 -51.97
C THR A 426 -15.39 14.40 -53.17
N VAL A 427 -15.03 13.11 -53.20
CA VAL A 427 -14.40 12.52 -54.39
C VAL A 427 -15.47 12.45 -55.46
N ALA A 428 -15.39 13.33 -56.45
CA ALA A 428 -16.15 13.22 -57.67
C ALA A 428 -15.74 11.91 -58.37
N PHE A 429 -16.70 11.04 -58.63
CA PHE A 429 -16.49 9.88 -59.50
C PHE A 429 -16.29 10.39 -60.94
N GLU A 430 -15.04 10.50 -61.37
CA GLU A 430 -14.73 10.57 -62.80
C GLU A 430 -14.95 9.17 -63.41
N SER A 431 -15.89 9.11 -64.34
CA SER A 431 -16.16 7.93 -65.17
C SER A 431 -14.96 7.67 -66.08
N TYR A 432 -14.23 6.58 -65.83
CA TYR A 432 -13.25 6.06 -66.77
C TYR A 432 -13.97 5.32 -67.89
N GLU A 433 -14.05 5.93 -69.08
CA GLU A 433 -14.32 5.21 -70.32
C GLU A 433 -13.08 4.37 -70.68
N LEU A 434 -13.26 3.04 -70.68
CA LEU A 434 -12.28 2.09 -71.18
C LEU A 434 -12.22 2.17 -72.71
N ALA A 435 -11.17 2.80 -73.24
CA ALA A 435 -10.80 2.69 -74.64
C ALA A 435 -10.23 1.28 -74.90
N ILE A 436 -11.06 0.41 -75.47
CA ILE A 436 -10.60 -0.81 -76.15
C ILE A 436 -10.29 -0.39 -77.59
N ASN A 437 -9.01 -0.45 -77.97
CA ASN A 437 -8.60 -0.40 -79.38
C ASN A 437 -7.95 -1.74 -79.74
N ASP A 438 -8.25 -2.15 -80.98
CA ASP A 438 -7.97 -3.41 -81.68
C ASP A 438 -6.54 -3.97 -81.61
#